data_AF-A0A7S1CQ13-F1
#
_entry.id   AF-A0A7S1CQ13-F1
#
_cell.length_a   1.000
_cell.length_b   1.000
_cell.length_c   1.000
_cell.angle_alpha   90.00
_cell.angle_beta   90.00
_cell.angle_gamma   90.00
#
_symmetry.space_group_name_H-M   'P 1'
#
loop_
_entity.id
_entity.type
_entity.pdbx_description
1 polymer ?
#
loop_
_entity_poly.entity_id
_entity_poly.type
_entity_poly.pdbx_seq_one_letter_code
_entity_poly.pdbx_strand_id
1 'polypeptide(L)'
;AGNALRRAAGRVWRSERMLAAEARPEVLAAADAIKAGVPLFSSGKYDFKWIAAMDLFQCAGAAGDTIPAFLTKHAETTVMHCTDRFNIVFDDHDVRCAAAGGLLAELLAHFKAVQGGDSPLRFALFSGHDTTLMPVLACLEVGFDHPWPAYASNIAFELRRLGG
;
A
#
# COMPACT_ATOMS: atom_id res chain seq x y z
N ALA A 1 -22.12 -20.72 9.50
CA ALA A 1 -22.40 -19.49 10.29
C ALA A 1 -21.14 -18.75 10.76
N GLY A 2 -20.09 -19.43 11.25
CA GLY A 2 -18.90 -18.76 11.83
C GLY A 2 -18.07 -17.86 10.89
N ASN A 3 -17.94 -18.22 9.61
CA ASN A 3 -17.10 -17.44 8.68
C ASN A 3 -17.75 -16.12 8.25
N ALA A 4 -19.07 -16.10 8.11
CA ALA A 4 -19.82 -14.88 7.75
C ALA A 4 -19.82 -13.84 8.89
N LEU A 5 -19.96 -14.31 10.14
CA LEU A 5 -19.91 -13.44 11.32
C LEU A 5 -18.51 -12.84 11.54
N ARG A 6 -17.43 -13.61 11.33
CA ARG A 6 -16.06 -13.09 11.36
C ARG A 6 -15.80 -12.03 10.29
N ARG A 7 -16.26 -12.28 9.05
CA ARG A 7 -16.16 -11.29 7.95
C ARG A 7 -16.96 -10.01 8.21
N ALA A 8 -18.13 -10.13 8.83
CA ALA A 8 -18.95 -8.98 9.22
C ALA A 8 -18.26 -8.16 10.32
N ALA A 9 -17.74 -8.81 11.38
CA ALA A 9 -17.01 -8.16 12.46
C ALA A 9 -15.72 -7.48 11.97
N GLY A 10 -14.95 -8.13 11.09
CA GLY A 10 -13.75 -7.54 10.48
C GLY A 10 -14.07 -6.32 9.61
N ARG A 11 -15.19 -6.33 8.88
CA ARG A 11 -15.66 -5.15 8.13
C ARG A 11 -15.98 -3.97 9.04
N VAL A 12 -16.75 -4.19 10.10
CA VAL A 12 -17.14 -3.13 11.05
C VAL A 12 -15.92 -2.54 11.73
N TRP A 13 -15.01 -3.38 12.23
CA TRP A 13 -13.79 -2.93 12.90
C TRP A 13 -12.88 -2.09 11.99
N ARG A 14 -12.71 -2.47 10.71
CA ARG A 14 -11.97 -1.65 9.74
C ARG A 14 -12.64 -0.30 9.52
N SER A 15 -13.97 -0.29 9.38
CA SER A 15 -14.72 0.95 9.21
C SER A 15 -14.51 1.88 10.41
N GLU A 16 -14.53 1.36 11.64
CA GLU A 16 -14.27 2.16 12.84
C GLU A 16 -12.84 2.72 12.88
N ARG A 17 -11.82 1.89 12.59
CA ARG A 17 -10.43 2.36 12.52
C ARG A 17 -10.21 3.41 11.43
N MET A 18 -10.86 3.24 10.28
CA MET A 18 -10.81 4.24 9.20
C MET A 18 -11.48 5.54 9.61
N LEU A 19 -12.68 5.48 10.18
CA LEU A 19 -13.38 6.68 10.66
C LEU A 19 -12.57 7.40 11.74
N ALA A 20 -11.97 6.66 12.68
CA ALA A 20 -11.11 7.24 13.72
C ALA A 20 -9.86 7.91 13.12
N ALA A 21 -9.22 7.29 12.12
CA ALA A 21 -8.06 7.86 11.44
C ALA A 21 -8.42 9.11 10.62
N GLU A 22 -9.61 9.13 10.00
CA GLU A 22 -10.14 10.27 9.23
C GLU A 22 -10.57 11.44 10.13
N ALA A 23 -11.02 11.16 11.36
CA ALA A 23 -11.48 12.19 12.29
C ALA A 23 -10.35 13.00 12.96
N ARG A 24 -9.08 12.64 12.74
CA ARG A 24 -7.94 13.35 13.31
C ARG A 24 -7.88 14.81 12.79
N PRO A 25 -7.73 15.82 13.66
CA PRO A 25 -7.78 17.24 13.25
C PRO A 25 -6.79 17.60 12.15
N GLU A 26 -5.57 17.07 12.21
CA GLU A 26 -4.52 17.30 11.21
C GLU A 26 -4.86 16.68 9.86
N VAL A 27 -5.56 15.54 9.85
CA VAL A 27 -6.03 14.85 8.62
C VAL A 27 -7.16 15.64 7.98
N LEU A 28 -8.11 16.12 8.77
CA LEU A 28 -9.19 16.99 8.27
C LEU A 28 -8.64 18.30 7.70
N ALA A 29 -7.73 18.96 8.43
CA ALA A 29 -7.09 20.19 7.97
C ALA A 29 -6.29 19.98 6.68
N ALA A 30 -5.57 18.86 6.54
CA ALA A 30 -4.89 18.50 5.31
C ALA A 30 -5.88 18.29 4.15
N ALA A 31 -6.95 17.52 4.38
CA ALA A 31 -7.96 17.27 3.34
C ALA A 31 -8.61 18.57 2.84
N ASP A 32 -8.99 19.47 3.75
CA ASP A 32 -9.62 20.74 3.40
C ASP A 32 -8.67 21.65 2.63
N ALA A 33 -7.42 21.77 3.10
CA ALA A 33 -6.39 22.56 2.40
C ALA A 33 -6.11 22.03 0.99
N ILE A 34 -6.01 20.71 0.82
CA ILE A 34 -5.74 20.07 -0.46
C ILE A 34 -6.93 20.21 -1.41
N LYS A 35 -8.16 19.98 -0.93
CA LYS A 35 -9.39 20.14 -1.73
C LYS A 35 -9.55 21.57 -2.24
N ALA A 36 -9.21 22.57 -1.42
CA ALA A 36 -9.28 23.97 -1.81
C ALA A 36 -8.12 24.39 -2.71
N GLY A 37 -6.90 23.90 -2.43
CA GLY A 37 -5.67 24.39 -3.03
C GLY A 37 -5.21 23.67 -4.30
N VAL A 38 -5.67 22.45 -4.55
CA VAL A 38 -5.25 21.66 -5.72
C VAL A 38 -6.33 21.72 -6.80
N PRO A 39 -6.04 22.25 -8.01
CA PRO A 39 -7.01 22.40 -9.10
C PRO A 39 -7.77 21.13 -9.47
N LEU A 40 -7.11 19.98 -9.35
CA LEU A 40 -7.72 18.67 -9.59
C LEU A 40 -8.98 18.46 -8.74
N PHE A 41 -8.94 18.87 -7.47
CA PHE A 41 -10.04 18.68 -6.52
C PHE A 41 -10.94 19.91 -6.42
N SER A 42 -10.37 21.12 -6.47
CA SER A 42 -11.14 22.36 -6.30
C SER A 42 -12.09 22.66 -7.46
N SER A 43 -11.81 22.11 -8.64
CA SER A 43 -12.71 22.20 -9.80
C SER A 43 -14.02 21.43 -9.63
N GLY A 44 -14.13 20.54 -8.64
CA GLY A 44 -15.27 19.65 -8.42
C GLY A 44 -15.43 18.56 -9.48
N LYS A 45 -14.51 18.46 -10.46
CA LYS A 45 -14.55 17.44 -11.51
C LYS A 45 -14.12 16.06 -11.02
N TYR A 46 -13.29 16.01 -9.98
CA TYR A 46 -12.76 14.77 -9.42
C TYR A 46 -13.02 14.71 -7.91
N ASP A 47 -13.50 13.56 -7.46
CA ASP A 47 -13.61 13.27 -6.04
C ASP A 47 -12.22 13.26 -5.38
N PHE A 48 -12.17 13.79 -4.17
CA PHE A 48 -10.95 13.75 -3.37
C PHE A 48 -10.60 12.30 -3.00
N LYS A 49 -9.35 11.91 -3.30
CA LYS A 49 -8.79 10.62 -2.92
C LYS A 49 -7.42 10.82 -2.31
N TRP A 50 -7.21 10.25 -1.12
CA TRP A 50 -5.93 10.32 -0.42
C TRP A 50 -4.75 9.82 -1.24
N ILE A 51 -4.94 8.75 -2.02
CA ILE A 51 -3.88 8.23 -2.91
C ILE A 51 -3.49 9.24 -3.99
N ALA A 52 -4.44 9.99 -4.55
CA ALA A 52 -4.14 11.02 -5.55
C ALA A 52 -3.47 12.25 -4.92
N ALA A 53 -3.87 12.62 -3.70
CA ALA A 53 -3.21 13.68 -2.95
C ALA A 53 -1.77 13.31 -2.57
N MET A 54 -1.54 12.07 -2.14
CA MET A 54 -0.21 11.56 -1.85
C MET A 54 0.65 11.50 -3.11
N ASP A 55 0.11 11.01 -4.22
CA ASP A 55 0.80 10.94 -5.51
C ASP A 55 1.28 12.32 -5.97
N LEU A 56 0.46 13.37 -5.80
CA LEU A 56 0.88 14.76 -6.05
C LEU A 56 2.15 15.13 -5.27
N PHE A 57 2.19 14.88 -3.96
CA PHE A 57 3.34 15.24 -3.13
C PHE A 57 4.59 14.41 -3.46
N GLN A 58 4.42 13.11 -3.70
CA GLN A 58 5.54 12.23 -4.03
C GLN A 58 6.11 12.52 -5.41
N CYS A 59 5.24 12.70 -6.42
CA CYS A 59 5.65 13.04 -7.79
C CYS A 59 6.39 14.38 -7.82
N ALA A 60 5.82 15.42 -7.21
CA ALA A 60 6.45 16.74 -7.20
C ALA A 60 7.79 16.71 -6.46
N GLY A 61 7.86 16.02 -5.31
CA GLY A 61 9.11 15.84 -4.57
C GLY A 61 10.18 15.11 -5.38
N ALA A 62 9.81 14.05 -6.11
CA ALA A 62 10.72 13.30 -6.96
C ALA A 62 11.15 14.07 -8.21
N ALA A 63 10.28 14.91 -8.77
CA ALA A 63 10.57 15.75 -9.93
C ALA A 63 11.37 17.02 -9.57
N GLY A 64 11.44 17.38 -8.29
CA GLY A 64 12.01 18.66 -7.85
C GLY A 64 11.07 19.84 -8.10
N ASP A 65 9.78 19.59 -8.30
CA ASP A 65 8.77 20.61 -8.53
C ASP A 65 8.45 21.38 -7.25
N THR A 66 8.09 22.65 -7.40
CA THR A 66 7.70 23.49 -6.27
C THR A 66 6.22 23.32 -5.95
N ILE A 67 5.92 22.88 -4.74
CA ILE A 67 4.57 22.91 -4.17
C ILE A 67 4.40 24.20 -3.34
N PRO A 68 3.25 24.91 -3.45
CA PRO A 68 2.98 26.07 -2.61
C PRO A 68 3.12 25.76 -1.11
N ALA A 69 3.79 26.63 -0.36
CA ALA A 69 4.13 26.39 1.05
C ALA A 69 2.91 26.07 1.94
N PHE A 70 1.74 26.64 1.63
CA PHE A 70 0.51 26.35 2.38
C PHE A 70 0.01 24.91 2.19
N LEU A 71 0.40 24.23 1.10
CA LEU A 71 0.15 22.81 0.86
C LEU A 71 1.31 21.93 1.35
N THR A 72 2.56 22.37 1.19
CA THR A 72 3.76 21.58 1.54
C THR A 72 3.75 21.10 2.99
N LYS A 73 3.26 21.93 3.93
CA LYS A 73 3.14 21.53 5.35
C LYS A 73 2.22 20.33 5.61
N HIS A 74 1.40 19.93 4.63
CA HIS A 74 0.47 18.81 4.73
C HIS A 74 1.00 17.52 4.04
N ALA A 75 2.18 17.57 3.42
CA ALA A 75 2.72 16.44 2.66
C ALA A 75 2.91 15.19 3.53
N GLU A 76 3.55 15.32 4.68
CA GLU A 76 3.80 14.22 5.61
C GLU A 76 2.49 13.62 6.13
N THR A 77 1.57 14.45 6.61
CA THR A 77 0.24 13.99 7.05
C THR A 77 -0.51 13.23 5.95
N THR A 78 -0.40 13.69 4.70
CA THR A 78 -1.05 13.05 3.55
C THR A 78 -0.46 11.67 3.28
N VAL A 79 0.87 11.54 3.26
CA VAL A 79 1.56 10.26 3.04
C VAL A 79 1.26 9.29 4.18
N MET A 80 1.40 9.74 5.43
CA MET A 80 1.14 8.91 6.61
C MET A 80 -0.29 8.44 6.66
N HIS A 81 -1.28 9.33 6.45
CA HIS A 81 -2.67 8.91 6.47
C HIS A 81 -3.02 7.98 5.31
N CYS A 82 -2.52 8.23 4.10
CA CYS A 82 -2.73 7.31 2.98
C CYS A 82 -2.14 5.92 3.29
N THR A 83 -0.95 5.89 3.88
CA THR A 83 -0.29 4.66 4.32
C THR A 83 -1.10 3.91 5.38
N ASP A 84 -1.56 4.60 6.42
CA ASP A 84 -2.44 4.04 7.47
C ASP A 84 -3.69 3.38 6.88
N ARG A 85 -4.29 4.00 5.85
CA ARG A 85 -5.46 3.45 5.16
C ARG A 85 -5.18 2.10 4.53
N PHE A 86 -4.10 1.99 3.77
CA PHE A 86 -3.74 0.73 3.13
C PHE A 86 -3.33 -0.34 4.14
N ASN A 87 -2.65 0.05 5.22
CA ASN A 87 -2.32 -0.87 6.32
C ASN A 87 -3.60 -1.43 6.96
N ILE A 88 -4.60 -0.59 7.25
CA ILE A 88 -5.88 -1.03 7.82
C ILE A 88 -6.66 -1.92 6.84
N VAL A 89 -6.56 -1.67 5.54
CA VAL A 89 -7.17 -2.51 4.50
C VAL A 89 -6.52 -3.90 4.46
N PHE A 90 -5.18 -3.97 4.47
CA PHE A 90 -4.43 -5.23 4.34
C PHE A 90 -4.23 -6.00 5.65
N ASP A 91 -4.60 -5.40 6.79
CA ASP A 91 -4.68 -6.08 8.08
C ASP A 91 -5.67 -7.27 8.06
N ASP A 92 -6.65 -7.22 7.15
CA ASP A 92 -7.54 -8.36 6.93
C ASP A 92 -6.91 -9.41 6.01
N HIS A 93 -6.84 -10.62 6.55
CA HIS A 93 -6.31 -11.80 5.88
C HIS A 93 -6.95 -12.06 4.50
N ASP A 94 -8.28 -12.04 4.39
CA ASP A 94 -8.97 -12.33 3.13
C ASP A 94 -8.65 -11.27 2.07
N VAL A 95 -8.54 -10.00 2.48
CA VAL A 95 -8.20 -8.90 1.58
C VAL A 95 -6.75 -9.02 1.09
N ARG A 96 -5.77 -9.22 1.98
CA ARG A 96 -4.37 -9.36 1.56
C ARG A 96 -4.13 -10.63 0.74
N CYS A 97 -4.83 -11.74 1.05
CA CYS A 97 -4.79 -12.94 0.23
C CYS A 97 -5.40 -12.73 -1.15
N ALA A 98 -6.51 -12.00 -1.25
CA ALA A 98 -7.09 -11.66 -2.55
C ALA A 98 -6.17 -10.75 -3.37
N ALA A 99 -5.43 -9.84 -2.71
CA ALA A 99 -4.55 -8.89 -3.37
C ALA A 99 -3.19 -9.50 -3.80
N ALA A 100 -2.57 -10.35 -2.97
CA ALA A 100 -1.20 -10.84 -3.18
C ALA A 100 -1.05 -12.37 -3.26
N GLY A 101 -2.09 -13.14 -2.91
CA GLY A 101 -2.01 -14.60 -2.80
C GLY A 101 -1.66 -15.29 -4.12
N GLY A 102 -2.19 -14.79 -5.24
CA GLY A 102 -1.87 -15.33 -6.57
C GLY A 102 -0.38 -15.21 -6.91
N LEU A 103 0.20 -14.02 -6.69
CA LEU A 103 1.63 -13.77 -6.92
C LEU A 103 2.50 -14.63 -6.01
N LEU A 104 2.17 -14.74 -4.72
CA LEU A 104 2.91 -15.58 -3.78
C LEU A 104 2.85 -17.06 -4.14
N ALA A 105 1.70 -17.54 -4.62
CA ALA A 105 1.55 -18.91 -5.11
C ALA A 105 2.42 -19.18 -6.36
N GLU A 106 2.48 -18.22 -7.28
CA GLU A 106 3.34 -18.29 -8.47
C GLU A 106 4.83 -18.31 -8.10
N LEU A 107 5.28 -17.44 -7.20
CA LEU A 107 6.64 -17.42 -6.68
C LEU A 107 7.03 -18.76 -6.02
N LEU A 108 6.13 -19.31 -5.21
CA LEU A 108 6.34 -20.62 -4.58
C LEU A 108 6.43 -21.75 -5.62
N ALA A 109 5.64 -21.69 -6.69
CA ALA A 109 5.69 -22.67 -7.77
C ALA A 109 7.05 -22.61 -8.51
N HIS A 110 7.57 -21.42 -8.80
CA HIS A 110 8.89 -21.25 -9.38
C HIS A 110 9.99 -21.85 -8.49
N PHE A 111 9.96 -21.60 -7.18
CA PHE A 111 10.94 -22.20 -6.27
C PHE A 111 10.86 -23.71 -6.20
N LYS A 112 9.64 -24.29 -6.16
CA LYS A 112 9.47 -25.74 -6.17
C LYS A 112 10.00 -26.37 -7.45
N ALA A 113 9.72 -25.78 -8.62
CA ALA A 113 10.20 -26.28 -9.89
C ALA A 113 11.73 -26.23 -10.00
N VAL A 114 12.37 -25.14 -9.53
CA VAL A 114 13.83 -25.03 -9.51
C VAL A 114 14.45 -26.01 -8.51
N GLN A 115 13.85 -26.18 -7.33
CA GLN A 115 14.32 -27.13 -6.32
C GLN A 115 14.21 -28.59 -6.79
N GLY A 116 13.14 -28.93 -7.53
CA GLY A 116 12.92 -30.27 -8.11
C GLY A 116 13.80 -30.57 -9.33
N GLY A 117 14.43 -29.55 -9.93
CA GLY A 117 15.17 -29.69 -11.19
C GLY A 117 14.27 -29.64 -12.44
N ASP A 118 12.98 -29.34 -12.27
CA ASP A 118 11.98 -29.24 -13.35
C ASP A 118 12.09 -27.91 -14.13
N SER A 119 12.85 -26.93 -13.61
CA SER A 119 13.05 -25.64 -14.25
C SER A 119 14.50 -25.17 -14.16
N PRO A 120 15.12 -24.72 -15.28
CA PRO A 120 16.44 -24.11 -15.27
C PRO A 120 16.42 -22.61 -14.90
N LEU A 121 15.25 -22.05 -14.54
CA LEU A 121 15.08 -20.62 -14.23
C LEU A 121 16.04 -20.16 -13.14
N ARG A 122 16.81 -19.10 -13.42
CA ARG A 122 17.78 -18.51 -12.47
C ARG A 122 17.35 -17.17 -11.92
N PHE A 123 16.49 -16.46 -12.64
CA PHE A 123 16.05 -15.13 -12.31
C PHE A 123 14.67 -14.87 -12.91
N ALA A 124 13.78 -14.29 -12.13
CA ALA A 124 12.48 -13.81 -12.58
C ALA A 124 12.28 -12.39 -12.06
N LEU A 125 11.81 -11.51 -12.94
CA LEU A 125 11.50 -10.13 -12.61
C LEU A 125 10.00 -9.90 -12.78
N PHE A 126 9.36 -9.44 -11.71
CA PHE A 126 7.96 -9.03 -11.70
C PHE A 126 7.92 -7.52 -11.52
N SER A 127 7.40 -6.81 -12.51
CA SER A 127 7.14 -5.37 -12.40
C SER A 127 5.73 -5.17 -11.86
N GLY A 128 5.60 -4.38 -10.80
CA GLY A 128 4.33 -4.13 -10.13
C GLY A 128 4.28 -2.70 -9.57
N HIS A 129 3.30 -2.46 -8.71
CA HIS A 129 3.04 -1.17 -8.08
C HIS A 129 3.35 -1.21 -6.58
N ASP A 130 3.38 -0.05 -5.94
CA ASP A 130 3.32 0.07 -4.47
C ASP A 130 2.18 -0.79 -3.87
N THR A 131 1.02 -0.76 -4.51
CA THR A 131 -0.17 -1.57 -4.20
C THR A 131 0.01 -3.07 -4.48
N THR A 132 1.10 -3.49 -5.13
CA THR A 132 1.56 -4.88 -5.20
C THR A 132 2.44 -5.23 -4.01
N LEU A 133 3.39 -4.35 -3.66
CA LEU A 133 4.37 -4.60 -2.59
C LEU A 133 3.72 -4.61 -1.20
N MET A 134 2.84 -3.66 -0.91
CA MET A 134 2.17 -3.55 0.40
C MET A 134 1.45 -4.84 0.83
N PRO A 135 0.53 -5.42 0.02
CA PRO A 135 -0.15 -6.65 0.42
C PRO A 135 0.79 -7.87 0.44
N VAL A 136 1.86 -7.89 -0.37
CA VAL A 136 2.89 -8.96 -0.29
C VAL A 136 3.59 -8.91 1.07
N LEU A 137 4.03 -7.73 1.51
CA LEU A 137 4.66 -7.54 2.82
C LEU A 137 3.70 -7.90 3.96
N ALA A 138 2.43 -7.49 3.86
CA ALA A 138 1.40 -7.85 4.83
C ALA A 138 1.15 -9.37 4.90
N CYS A 139 1.18 -10.08 3.77
CA CYS A 139 1.06 -11.54 3.73
C CYS A 139 2.26 -12.27 4.33
N LEU A 140 3.46 -11.69 4.22
CA LEU A 140 4.68 -12.27 4.78
C LEU A 140 4.87 -11.97 6.28
N GLU A 141 3.95 -11.21 6.88
CA GLU A 141 3.99 -10.81 8.30
C GLU A 141 5.34 -10.20 8.69
N VAL A 142 6.02 -9.55 7.74
CA VAL A 142 7.27 -8.86 8.00
C VAL A 142 6.91 -7.62 8.80
N GLY A 143 7.11 -7.71 10.12
CA GLY A 143 6.82 -6.63 11.06
C GLY A 143 7.56 -5.36 10.64
N PHE A 144 6.81 -4.42 10.09
CA PHE A 144 7.29 -3.10 9.74
C PHE A 144 6.22 -2.12 10.19
N ASP A 145 6.65 -0.96 10.67
CA ASP A 145 5.81 0.23 10.74
C ASP A 145 5.56 0.71 9.30
N HIS A 146 4.83 -0.10 8.52
CA HIS A 146 4.80 -0.14 7.05
C HIS A 146 4.75 1.24 6.40
N PRO A 147 5.90 1.83 6.00
CA PRO A 147 5.89 3.07 5.26
C PRO A 147 5.42 2.79 3.82
N TRP A 148 4.88 3.80 3.13
CA TRP A 148 4.60 3.68 1.70
C TRP A 148 5.87 3.26 0.95
N PRO A 149 5.82 2.26 0.04
CA PRO A 149 6.99 1.88 -0.75
C PRO A 149 7.50 3.07 -1.57
N ALA A 150 8.77 3.45 -1.40
CA ALA A 150 9.39 4.51 -2.19
C ALA A 150 9.50 4.11 -3.68
N TYR A 151 9.70 5.09 -4.58
CA TYR A 151 9.99 4.81 -5.98
C TYR A 151 11.19 3.85 -6.12
N ALA A 152 11.08 2.92 -7.08
CA ALA A 152 12.06 1.87 -7.34
C ALA A 152 12.34 0.91 -6.15
N SER A 153 11.48 0.90 -5.12
CA SER A 153 11.48 -0.15 -4.11
C SER A 153 11.25 -1.53 -4.75
N ASN A 154 11.83 -2.55 -4.13
CA ASN A 154 11.75 -3.93 -4.61
C ASN A 154 11.76 -4.91 -3.43
N ILE A 155 11.22 -6.10 -3.65
CA ILE A 155 11.29 -7.25 -2.74
C ILE A 155 12.07 -8.34 -3.48
N ALA A 156 13.16 -8.81 -2.88
CA ALA A 156 13.95 -9.91 -3.42
C ALA A 156 13.68 -11.19 -2.62
N PHE A 157 13.35 -12.27 -3.33
CA PHE A 157 13.26 -13.61 -2.77
C PHE A 157 14.42 -14.44 -3.30
N GLU A 158 15.23 -15.00 -2.39
CA GLU A 158 16.43 -15.75 -2.75
C GLU A 158 16.31 -17.22 -2.34
N LEU A 159 16.43 -18.12 -3.31
CA LEU A 159 16.53 -19.56 -3.06
C LEU A 159 18.01 -19.96 -2.98
N ARG A 160 18.45 -20.41 -1.80
CA ARG A 160 19.84 -20.83 -1.54
C ARG A 160 19.89 -22.31 -1.16
N ARG A 161 20.86 -23.05 -1.71
CA ARG A 161 21.23 -24.37 -1.19
C ARG A 161 22.13 -24.13 0.02
N LEU A 162 21.66 -24.51 1.20
CA LEU A 162 22.53 -24.66 2.35
C LEU A 162 23.39 -25.91 2.09
N GLY A 163 24.72 -25.80 2.22
CA GLY A 163 25.65 -26.88 1.91
C GLY A 163 25.28 -28.21 2.59
N GLY A 164 25.62 -29.32 1.93
CA GLY A 164 25.45 -30.68 2.46
C GLY A 164 26.46 -31.04 3.54
#